data_AF-A0A2V7GCA3-F1
#
_entry.id   AF-A0A2V7GCA3-F1
#
_cell.length_a   1.000
_cell.length_b   1.000
_cell.length_c   1.000
_cell.angle_alpha   90.00
_cell.angle_beta   90.00
_cell.angle_gamma   90.00
#
_symmetry.space_group_name_H-M   'P 1'
#
loop_
_entity.id
_entity.type
_entity.pdbx_description
1 polymer ?
#
loop_
_entity_poly.entity_id
_entity_poly.type
_entity_poly.pdbx_seq_one_letter_code
_entity_poly.pdbx_strand_id
1 'polypeptide(L)'
;MMRRARELVDALAAAAAPFTVSARREKLRLLGLLAEREVDDPRVLHALHEALCFLQAYPDDAGVLASVDRALEGFPARVKRLAPAAARRLQDSGIAGTSLDYPFGYPMARWLARRFPRDVEILWEQFTEEERLQESLVLLLNPTEHDAFSDEGGLGWRRWLEVARAGRALTDLQVLLELFDRANLDEATRDWLFESLALPIGWRLHGAGASRTFAKLPWRRPVFRGGAEAPSRRSGPRDFIREVRRPLPSLRAAPRRLAESLIEAARLAMAVRFRELFAFSYANPGDVLVADPGRGLRIALIGILPTARLPFEGYYAYLALRNGVPVGYGAAWQLVGALELAVNVFEPFRRGESAFILSQVLRAYHRAFGMRTVVVDPYQIGHGNLEALESGAFYFYRHLGFRPRDPAVRRLAEAEQAKIARDPSYRTPLPLLRRLARSEIYLPLSASDPDAEQRVTASALAALVTGHIARRFHGDRRAAAQAASVAVAAAVGAERRRHWPRDERDAFEQLSLLIALIPDLARWPAGDRRRLVQVLRAKGGPSEARYVRLLDGHHRLRRSLEALVAAPALIGND
;
A
#
# COMPACT_ATOMS: atom_id res chain seq x y z
N MET A 1 40.05 0.48 16.90
CA MET A 1 39.30 1.48 16.10
C MET A 1 37.80 1.21 16.04
N MET A 2 37.35 -0.02 15.71
CA MET A 2 35.93 -0.40 15.59
C MET A 2 35.05 -0.13 16.83
N ARG A 3 35.57 -0.36 18.05
CA ARG A 3 34.82 -0.14 19.31
C ARG A 3 34.33 1.31 19.45
N ARG A 4 35.19 2.26 19.05
CA ARG A 4 34.91 3.71 19.07
C ARG A 4 33.87 4.14 18.04
N ALA A 5 33.86 3.54 16.84
CA ALA A 5 32.87 3.86 15.81
C ALA A 5 31.47 3.36 16.19
N ARG A 6 31.38 2.13 16.72
CA ARG A 6 30.12 1.57 17.22
C ARG A 6 29.53 2.42 18.35
N GLU A 7 30.35 2.77 19.34
CA GLU A 7 29.93 3.64 20.46
C GLU A 7 29.37 4.98 19.99
N LEU A 8 29.99 5.61 18.97
CA LEU A 8 29.50 6.88 18.40
C LEU A 8 28.16 6.71 17.66
N VAL A 9 27.98 5.63 16.92
CA VAL A 9 26.72 5.35 16.20
C VAL A 9 25.60 5.03 17.20
N ASP A 10 25.88 4.22 18.21
CA ASP A 10 24.92 3.90 19.28
C ASP A 10 24.52 5.16 20.05
N ALA A 11 25.48 6.04 20.34
CA ALA A 11 25.23 7.35 20.95
C ALA A 11 24.35 8.24 20.05
N LEU A 12 24.60 8.27 18.73
CA LEU A 12 23.78 9.05 17.80
C LEU A 12 22.36 8.51 17.73
N ALA A 13 22.20 7.19 17.64
CA ALA A 13 20.89 6.53 17.62
C ALA A 13 20.10 6.77 18.92
N ALA A 14 20.77 6.76 20.08
CA ALA A 14 20.17 7.10 21.37
C ALA A 14 19.79 8.59 21.46
N ALA A 15 20.63 9.47 20.94
CA ALA A 15 20.39 10.91 20.93
C ALA A 15 19.36 11.35 19.86
N ALA A 16 18.97 10.49 18.92
CA ALA A 16 18.16 10.87 17.76
C ALA A 16 16.77 11.43 18.12
N ALA A 17 16.06 10.80 19.04
CA ALA A 17 14.67 11.13 19.37
C ALA A 17 14.48 12.34 20.33
N PRO A 18 15.36 12.59 21.33
CA PRO A 18 15.27 13.81 22.14
C PRO A 18 15.56 15.08 21.32
N PHE A 19 14.75 16.13 21.48
CA PHE A 19 14.88 17.42 20.76
C PHE A 19 15.20 18.62 21.66
N THR A 20 15.82 18.34 22.81
CA THR A 20 16.30 19.38 23.74
C THR A 20 17.52 20.11 23.14
N VAL A 21 17.82 21.30 23.67
CA VAL A 21 19.01 22.06 23.25
C VAL A 21 20.30 21.27 23.47
N SER A 22 20.38 20.49 24.56
CA SER A 22 21.52 19.61 24.84
C SER A 22 21.63 18.46 23.84
N ALA A 23 20.52 17.77 23.55
CA ALA A 23 20.49 16.70 22.56
C ALA A 23 20.87 17.19 21.15
N ARG A 24 20.41 18.38 20.76
CA ARG A 24 20.80 19.03 19.51
C ARG A 24 22.31 19.25 19.40
N ARG A 25 22.93 19.82 20.44
CA ARG A 25 24.39 20.04 20.48
C ARG A 25 25.14 18.71 20.37
N GLU A 26 24.65 17.69 21.08
CA GLU A 26 25.25 16.37 21.04
C GLU A 26 25.14 15.70 19.67
N LYS A 27 23.98 15.79 19.00
CA LYS A 27 23.82 15.32 17.61
C LYS A 27 24.83 15.95 16.66
N LEU A 28 24.99 17.29 16.71
CA LEU A 28 25.97 17.99 15.86
C LEU A 28 27.40 17.53 16.14
N ARG A 29 27.77 17.38 17.42
CA ARG A 29 29.07 16.86 17.82
C ARG A 29 29.31 15.44 17.28
N LEU A 30 28.35 14.54 17.46
CA LEU A 30 28.43 13.15 17.00
C LEU A 30 28.48 13.06 15.47
N LEU A 31 27.67 13.83 14.76
CA LEU A 31 27.69 13.91 13.29
C LEU A 31 29.06 14.40 12.77
N GLY A 32 29.65 15.40 13.42
CA GLY A 32 31.00 15.88 13.10
C GLY A 32 32.06 14.80 13.30
N LEU A 33 32.05 14.11 14.45
CA LEU A 33 32.97 13.01 14.73
C LEU A 33 32.79 11.85 13.74
N LEU A 34 31.55 11.47 13.42
CA LEU A 34 31.26 10.38 12.49
C LEU A 34 31.62 10.73 11.04
N ALA A 35 31.62 12.02 10.66
CA ALA A 35 32.04 12.46 9.34
C ALA A 35 33.51 12.08 9.04
N GLU A 36 34.38 12.18 10.04
CA GLU A 36 35.83 11.89 9.93
C GLU A 36 36.21 10.44 10.25
N ARG A 37 35.24 9.59 10.63
CA ARG A 37 35.49 8.20 11.04
C ARG A 37 35.10 7.21 9.96
N GLU A 38 35.97 6.23 9.77
CA GLU A 38 35.70 5.03 8.98
C GLU A 38 34.86 4.03 9.78
N VAL A 39 33.95 3.35 9.08
CA VAL A 39 32.99 2.40 9.64
C VAL A 39 33.00 1.17 8.74
N ASP A 40 33.79 0.17 9.12
CA ASP A 40 34.04 -1.02 8.28
C ASP A 40 33.12 -2.20 8.63
N ASP A 41 32.38 -2.10 9.75
CA ASP A 41 31.38 -3.07 10.14
C ASP A 41 30.04 -2.76 9.46
N PRO A 42 29.51 -3.65 8.59
CA PRO A 42 28.27 -3.40 7.86
C PRO A 42 27.07 -3.21 8.79
N ARG A 43 27.02 -3.88 9.95
CA ARG A 43 25.91 -3.69 10.91
C ARG A 43 25.92 -2.30 11.52
N VAL A 44 27.11 -1.79 11.85
CA VAL A 44 27.28 -0.43 12.39
C VAL A 44 26.99 0.61 11.30
N LEU A 45 27.40 0.35 10.07
CA LEU A 45 27.10 1.23 8.93
C LEU A 45 25.59 1.28 8.65
N HIS A 46 24.90 0.15 8.70
CA HIS A 46 23.44 0.10 8.59
C HIS A 46 22.76 0.91 9.71
N ALA A 47 23.18 0.73 10.97
CA ALA A 47 22.63 1.50 12.10
C ALA A 47 22.85 3.01 11.95
N LEU A 48 24.01 3.44 11.43
CA LEU A 48 24.27 4.84 11.10
C LEU A 48 23.31 5.35 10.03
N HIS A 49 23.09 4.57 8.97
CA HIS A 49 22.14 4.92 7.90
C HIS A 49 20.73 5.16 8.46
N GLU A 50 20.24 4.26 9.31
CA GLU A 50 18.90 4.39 9.91
C GLU A 50 18.78 5.65 10.79
N ALA A 51 19.81 5.96 11.58
CA ALA A 51 19.85 7.18 12.40
C ALA A 51 19.84 8.45 11.53
N LEU A 52 20.59 8.45 10.42
CA LEU A 52 20.61 9.58 9.47
C LEU A 52 19.25 9.75 8.78
N CYS A 53 18.63 8.68 8.29
CA CYS A 53 17.28 8.74 7.71
C CYS A 53 16.25 9.28 8.72
N PHE A 54 16.32 8.87 9.99
CA PHE A 54 15.46 9.41 11.04
C PHE A 54 15.67 10.91 11.23
N LEU A 55 16.92 11.35 11.38
CA LEU A 55 17.24 12.78 11.59
C LEU A 55 16.93 13.64 10.35
N GLN A 56 16.94 13.07 9.15
CA GLN A 56 16.52 13.76 7.93
C GLN A 56 15.01 14.05 7.93
N ALA A 57 14.20 13.11 8.43
CA ALA A 57 12.76 13.29 8.58
C ALA A 57 12.41 14.21 9.78
N TYR A 58 13.16 14.11 10.87
CA TYR A 58 12.91 14.83 12.13
C TYR A 58 14.13 15.67 12.57
N PRO A 59 14.55 16.69 11.81
CA PRO A 59 15.71 17.51 12.18
C PRO A 59 15.38 18.48 13.32
N ASP A 60 16.35 18.72 14.20
CA ASP A 60 16.24 19.71 15.28
C ASP A 60 16.23 21.15 14.75
N ASP A 61 17.05 21.43 13.74
CA ASP A 61 17.21 22.72 13.08
C ASP A 61 17.84 22.55 11.69
N ALA A 62 18.10 23.67 11.01
CA ALA A 62 18.73 23.67 9.69
C ALA A 62 20.18 23.14 9.70
N GLY A 63 20.91 23.32 10.80
CA GLY A 63 22.30 22.86 10.93
C GLY A 63 22.41 21.34 11.04
N VAL A 64 21.51 20.72 11.82
CA VAL A 64 21.39 19.25 11.87
C VAL A 64 20.99 18.71 10.51
N LEU A 65 19.98 19.30 9.86
CA LEU A 65 19.52 18.85 8.55
C LEU A 65 20.63 18.91 7.49
N ALA A 66 21.37 20.02 7.43
CA ALA A 66 22.47 20.19 6.48
C ALA A 66 23.61 19.18 6.73
N SER A 67 23.93 18.88 7.99
CA SER A 67 24.93 17.87 8.33
C SER A 67 24.49 16.46 7.96
N VAL A 68 23.21 16.13 8.16
CA VAL A 68 22.63 14.84 7.79
C VAL A 68 22.54 14.67 6.27
N ASP A 69 22.09 15.70 5.54
CA ASP A 69 21.99 15.65 4.09
C ASP A 69 23.39 15.43 3.46
N ARG A 70 24.43 16.12 3.94
CA ARG A 70 25.83 15.88 3.52
C ARG A 70 26.31 14.46 3.85
N ALA A 71 25.97 13.94 5.04
CA ALA A 71 26.36 12.60 5.44
C ALA A 71 25.70 11.51 4.57
N LEU A 72 24.43 11.70 4.17
CA LEU A 72 23.71 10.81 3.26
C LEU A 72 24.22 10.93 1.82
N GLU A 73 24.57 12.14 1.36
CA GLU A 73 25.18 12.37 0.04
C GLU A 73 26.50 11.60 -0.12
N GLY A 74 27.36 11.63 0.90
CA GLY A 74 28.63 10.90 0.92
C GLY A 74 28.52 9.41 1.28
N PHE A 75 27.32 8.90 1.57
CA PHE A 75 27.13 7.53 2.06
C PHE A 75 27.57 6.41 1.08
N PRO A 76 27.36 6.52 -0.25
CA PRO A 76 27.81 5.49 -1.19
C PRO A 76 29.32 5.23 -1.12
N ALA A 77 30.11 6.27 -0.84
CA ALA A 77 31.56 6.12 -0.68
C ALA A 77 31.93 5.29 0.56
N ARG A 78 31.10 5.29 1.60
CA ARG A 78 31.28 4.42 2.78
C ARG A 78 31.03 2.96 2.43
N VAL A 79 29.96 2.69 1.66
CA VAL A 79 29.65 1.32 1.19
C VAL A 79 30.75 0.79 0.27
N LYS A 80 31.24 1.62 -0.66
CA LYS A 80 32.32 1.23 -1.60
C LYS A 80 33.65 0.87 -0.91
N ARG A 81 33.92 1.40 0.28
CA ARG A 81 35.14 1.07 1.05
C ARG A 81 35.07 -0.28 1.76
N LEU A 82 33.88 -0.85 1.93
CA LEU A 82 33.74 -2.17 2.54
C LEU A 82 34.39 -3.25 1.66
N ALA A 83 35.02 -4.24 2.29
CA ALA A 83 35.43 -5.43 1.58
C ALA A 83 34.21 -6.12 0.93
N PRO A 84 34.34 -6.78 -0.24
CA PRO A 84 33.20 -7.37 -0.95
C PRO A 84 32.32 -8.30 -0.10
N ALA A 85 32.94 -9.11 0.78
CA ALA A 85 32.22 -9.99 1.70
C ALA A 85 31.40 -9.21 2.75
N ALA A 86 31.87 -8.06 3.21
CA ALA A 86 31.15 -7.19 4.13
C ALA A 86 30.02 -6.42 3.41
N ALA A 87 30.28 -5.93 2.19
CA ALA A 87 29.27 -5.25 1.37
C ALA A 87 28.07 -6.16 1.06
N ARG A 88 28.28 -7.46 0.81
CA ARG A 88 27.19 -8.46 0.64
C ARG A 88 26.27 -8.56 1.86
N ARG A 89 26.74 -8.23 3.07
CA ARG A 89 25.88 -8.20 4.27
C ARG A 89 24.94 -6.99 4.32
N LEU A 90 25.10 -6.05 3.39
CA LEU A 90 24.19 -4.92 3.15
C LEU A 90 23.33 -5.13 1.91
N GLN A 91 23.43 -6.28 1.24
CA GLN A 91 22.41 -6.71 0.29
C GLN A 91 21.06 -6.63 1.00
N ASP A 92 20.07 -6.14 0.29
CA ASP A 92 18.71 -5.98 0.79
C ASP A 92 18.48 -4.92 1.86
N SER A 93 19.47 -4.07 2.09
CA SER A 93 19.30 -2.91 2.97
C SER A 93 18.54 -1.75 2.31
N GLY A 94 18.49 -1.69 0.97
CA GLY A 94 17.97 -0.52 0.24
C GLY A 94 18.87 0.72 0.30
N ILE A 95 20.11 0.57 0.76
CA ILE A 95 21.11 1.65 0.91
C ILE A 95 21.76 1.94 -0.45
N ALA A 96 22.07 3.20 -0.75
CA ALA A 96 22.79 3.56 -1.97
C ALA A 96 24.14 2.82 -2.07
N GLY A 97 24.43 2.24 -3.24
CA GLY A 97 25.63 1.46 -3.49
C GLY A 97 25.54 -0.01 -3.11
N THR A 98 24.36 -0.50 -2.69
CA THR A 98 24.09 -1.94 -2.51
C THR A 98 23.24 -2.48 -3.66
N SER A 99 22.91 -3.76 -3.62
CA SER A 99 21.97 -4.41 -4.52
C SER A 99 20.79 -5.01 -3.76
N LEU A 100 19.75 -5.34 -4.51
CA LEU A 100 18.63 -6.15 -4.07
C LEU A 100 18.15 -7.06 -5.19
N ASP A 101 17.40 -8.10 -4.87
CA ASP A 101 16.65 -8.91 -5.82
C ASP A 101 15.24 -9.23 -5.31
N TYR A 102 14.26 -9.15 -6.20
CA TYR A 102 12.85 -9.41 -5.84
C TYR A 102 12.06 -9.82 -7.08
N PRO A 103 11.10 -10.76 -6.97
CA PRO A 103 10.20 -11.11 -8.06
C PRO A 103 9.15 -10.02 -8.28
N PHE A 104 9.56 -8.89 -8.85
CA PHE A 104 8.65 -7.77 -9.08
C PHE A 104 7.52 -8.13 -10.04
N GLY A 105 6.29 -7.76 -9.72
CA GLY A 105 5.15 -7.88 -10.62
C GLY A 105 5.32 -7.04 -11.88
N TYR A 106 4.60 -7.39 -12.95
CA TYR A 106 4.78 -6.81 -14.28
C TYR A 106 4.81 -5.27 -14.31
N PRO A 107 3.87 -4.54 -13.68
CA PRO A 107 3.89 -3.08 -13.73
C PRO A 107 5.14 -2.47 -13.09
N MET A 108 5.65 -3.09 -12.02
CA MET A 108 6.84 -2.61 -11.31
C MET A 108 8.13 -3.00 -12.02
N ALA A 109 8.22 -4.21 -12.56
CA ALA A 109 9.33 -4.61 -13.43
C ALA A 109 9.48 -3.66 -14.63
N ARG A 110 8.35 -3.32 -15.27
CA ARG A 110 8.29 -2.35 -16.38
C ARG A 110 8.71 -0.94 -15.95
N TRP A 111 8.26 -0.48 -14.78
CA TRP A 111 8.68 0.81 -14.23
C TRP A 111 10.18 0.84 -13.93
N LEU A 112 10.72 -0.20 -13.26
CA LEU A 112 12.13 -0.34 -12.92
C LEU A 112 13.00 -0.36 -14.18
N ALA A 113 12.69 -1.19 -15.17
CA ALA A 113 13.46 -1.30 -16.41
C ALA A 113 13.48 -0.01 -17.22
N ARG A 114 12.41 0.81 -17.16
CA ARG A 114 12.36 2.14 -17.79
C ARG A 114 13.14 3.18 -16.99
N ARG A 115 13.04 3.15 -15.67
CA ARG A 115 13.62 4.17 -14.80
C ARG A 115 15.12 3.96 -14.54
N PHE A 116 15.56 2.71 -14.55
CA PHE A 116 16.93 2.28 -14.23
C PHE A 116 17.44 1.25 -15.27
N PRO A 117 17.45 1.58 -16.57
CA PRO A 117 17.65 0.62 -17.67
C PRO A 117 19.02 -0.08 -17.68
N ARG A 118 20.00 0.40 -16.90
CA ARG A 118 21.36 -0.18 -16.82
C ARG A 118 21.65 -0.87 -15.49
N ASP A 119 20.74 -0.75 -14.53
CA ASP A 119 20.91 -1.19 -13.16
C ASP A 119 19.91 -2.28 -12.75
N VAL A 120 18.97 -2.62 -13.63
CA VAL A 120 17.95 -3.65 -13.40
C VAL A 120 18.06 -4.73 -14.47
N GLU A 121 18.19 -5.99 -14.06
CA GLU A 121 18.32 -7.15 -14.95
C GLU A 121 17.85 -8.43 -14.24
N ILE A 122 17.52 -9.47 -15.00
CA ILE A 122 17.22 -10.80 -14.47
C ILE A 122 18.51 -11.47 -13.98
N LEU A 123 18.45 -12.06 -12.78
CA LEU A 123 19.51 -12.85 -12.19
C LEU A 123 19.32 -14.33 -12.58
N TRP A 124 19.72 -14.67 -13.80
CA TRP A 124 19.52 -16.02 -14.36
C TRP A 124 20.14 -17.14 -13.52
N GLU A 125 21.18 -16.85 -12.73
CA GLU A 125 21.79 -17.81 -11.81
C GLU A 125 20.89 -18.19 -10.62
N GLN A 126 19.86 -17.39 -10.33
CA GLN A 126 18.89 -17.64 -9.26
C GLN A 126 17.54 -18.12 -9.80
N PHE A 127 17.38 -18.18 -11.12
CA PHE A 127 16.11 -18.54 -11.74
C PHE A 127 15.94 -20.06 -11.81
N THR A 128 14.85 -20.57 -11.26
CA THR A 128 14.58 -22.02 -11.18
C THR A 128 13.41 -22.50 -12.04
N GLU A 129 12.59 -21.59 -12.56
CA GLU A 129 11.35 -21.93 -13.29
C GLU A 129 11.56 -21.95 -14.83
N GLU A 130 12.65 -22.58 -15.29
CA GLU A 130 13.03 -22.58 -16.72
C GLU A 130 11.95 -23.18 -17.63
N GLU A 131 11.31 -24.27 -17.20
CA GLU A 131 10.20 -24.91 -17.93
C GLU A 131 9.01 -23.95 -18.11
N ARG A 132 8.62 -23.25 -17.03
CA ARG A 132 7.51 -22.29 -17.06
C ARG A 132 7.80 -21.10 -17.98
N LEU A 133 9.04 -20.64 -18.05
CA LEU A 133 9.44 -19.60 -19.00
C LEU A 133 9.25 -20.09 -20.43
N GLN A 134 9.68 -21.30 -20.74
CA GLN A 134 9.52 -21.88 -22.07
C GLN A 134 8.05 -22.07 -22.45
N GLU A 135 7.22 -22.58 -21.53
CA GLU A 135 5.76 -22.67 -21.72
C GLU A 135 5.11 -21.30 -21.93
N SER A 136 5.58 -20.28 -21.20
CA SER A 136 5.07 -18.92 -21.34
C SER A 136 5.43 -18.31 -22.70
N LEU A 137 6.61 -18.60 -23.25
CA LEU A 137 7.00 -18.12 -24.58
C LEU A 137 6.05 -18.65 -25.68
N VAL A 138 5.53 -19.87 -25.56
CA VAL A 138 4.51 -20.42 -26.48
C VAL A 138 3.21 -19.61 -26.46
N LEU A 139 2.88 -18.95 -25.34
CA LEU A 139 1.69 -18.07 -25.26
C LEU A 139 1.96 -16.65 -25.76
N LEU A 140 3.23 -16.24 -25.79
CA LEU A 140 3.65 -14.86 -26.09
C LEU A 140 4.08 -14.68 -27.55
N LEU A 141 4.57 -15.73 -28.19
CA LEU A 141 5.14 -15.70 -29.53
C LEU A 141 4.12 -16.02 -30.61
N ASN A 142 4.51 -15.79 -31.87
CA ASN A 142 3.68 -16.21 -32.99
C ASN A 142 3.67 -17.75 -33.06
N PRO A 143 2.52 -18.40 -33.33
CA PRO A 143 2.47 -19.84 -33.55
C PRO A 143 3.49 -20.40 -34.54
N THR A 144 3.92 -19.62 -35.52
CA THR A 144 4.96 -20.02 -36.48
C THR A 144 6.37 -20.15 -35.88
N GLU A 145 6.60 -19.60 -34.68
CA GLU A 145 7.88 -19.69 -33.96
C GLU A 145 7.93 -20.91 -33.03
N HIS A 146 6.81 -21.59 -32.77
CA HIS A 146 6.73 -22.65 -31.76
C HIS A 146 7.63 -23.85 -32.05
N ASP A 147 7.73 -24.26 -33.32
CA ASP A 147 8.57 -25.39 -33.73
C ASP A 147 10.04 -25.17 -33.40
N ALA A 148 10.49 -23.91 -33.27
CA ALA A 148 11.85 -23.60 -32.85
C ALA A 148 12.16 -24.12 -31.45
N PHE A 149 11.17 -24.19 -30.55
CA PHE A 149 11.33 -24.65 -29.17
C PHE A 149 11.14 -26.16 -28.99
N SER A 150 10.89 -26.90 -30.07
CA SER A 150 10.81 -28.38 -30.04
C SER A 150 12.20 -29.01 -29.94
N ASP A 151 12.26 -30.30 -29.59
CA ASP A 151 13.52 -31.07 -29.60
C ASP A 151 14.17 -31.09 -30.99
N GLU A 152 13.37 -31.02 -32.07
CA GLU A 152 13.86 -30.96 -33.45
C GLU A 152 14.39 -29.55 -33.81
N GLY A 153 13.73 -28.50 -33.34
CA GLY A 153 14.12 -27.10 -33.58
C GLY A 153 15.31 -26.63 -32.74
N GLY A 154 15.47 -27.19 -31.54
CA GLY A 154 16.64 -27.01 -30.67
C GLY A 154 16.92 -25.58 -30.19
N LEU A 155 16.00 -24.63 -30.43
CA LEU A 155 16.12 -23.24 -30.01
C LEU A 155 15.59 -23.09 -28.57
N GLY A 156 16.44 -23.40 -27.59
CA GLY A 156 16.12 -23.15 -26.19
C GLY A 156 15.92 -21.66 -25.87
N TRP A 157 15.20 -21.36 -24.79
CA TRP A 157 14.80 -20.00 -24.41
C TRP A 157 15.97 -18.99 -24.31
N ARG A 158 17.17 -19.44 -23.85
CA ARG A 158 18.38 -18.59 -23.77
C ARG A 158 18.82 -18.10 -25.14
N ARG A 159 18.95 -19.03 -26.09
CA ARG A 159 19.35 -18.72 -27.46
C ARG A 159 18.27 -17.89 -28.16
N TRP A 160 17.00 -18.16 -27.87
CA TRP A 160 15.91 -17.34 -28.37
C TRP A 160 16.02 -15.88 -27.89
N LEU A 161 16.32 -15.61 -26.61
CA LEU A 161 16.51 -14.24 -26.10
C LEU A 161 17.67 -13.51 -26.81
N GLU A 162 18.78 -14.21 -27.06
CA GLU A 162 19.93 -13.67 -27.79
C GLU A 162 19.53 -13.25 -29.22
N VAL A 163 18.79 -14.11 -29.93
CA VAL A 163 18.29 -13.83 -31.28
C VAL A 163 17.25 -12.70 -31.26
N ALA A 164 16.30 -12.72 -30.34
CA ALA A 164 15.24 -11.73 -30.19
C ALA A 164 15.78 -10.32 -29.88
N ARG A 165 16.95 -10.24 -29.24
CA ARG A 165 17.65 -8.98 -29.03
C ARG A 165 18.03 -8.32 -30.37
N ALA A 166 18.33 -9.11 -31.40
CA ALA A 166 18.61 -8.65 -32.76
C ALA A 166 19.67 -7.53 -32.83
N GLY A 167 20.74 -7.65 -32.02
CA GLY A 167 21.81 -6.65 -31.92
C GLY A 167 21.40 -5.33 -31.23
N ARG A 168 20.17 -5.21 -30.71
CA ARG A 168 19.70 -4.04 -29.96
C ARG A 168 20.39 -4.00 -28.59
N ALA A 169 20.68 -2.81 -28.10
CA ALA A 169 21.24 -2.59 -26.75
C ALA A 169 20.16 -2.69 -25.65
N LEU A 170 19.41 -3.80 -25.65
CA LEU A 170 18.39 -4.13 -24.64
C LEU A 170 18.95 -5.16 -23.66
N THR A 171 18.47 -5.16 -22.43
CA THR A 171 18.64 -6.23 -21.44
C THR A 171 17.69 -7.40 -21.72
N ASP A 172 17.95 -8.59 -21.14
CA ASP A 172 17.02 -9.72 -21.29
C ASP A 172 15.65 -9.38 -20.67
N LEU A 173 15.66 -8.70 -19.52
CA LEU A 173 14.43 -8.17 -18.92
C LEU A 173 13.66 -7.26 -19.87
N GLN A 174 14.34 -6.35 -20.58
CA GLN A 174 13.69 -5.43 -21.52
C GLN A 174 13.09 -6.18 -22.72
N VAL A 175 13.77 -7.22 -23.22
CA VAL A 175 13.23 -8.06 -24.30
C VAL A 175 11.96 -8.77 -23.84
N LEU A 176 11.97 -9.41 -22.66
CA LEU A 176 10.77 -10.06 -22.12
C LEU A 176 9.64 -9.04 -21.88
N LEU A 177 9.93 -7.89 -21.29
CA LEU A 177 8.89 -6.86 -21.07
C LEU A 177 8.27 -6.37 -22.39
N GLU A 178 9.06 -6.25 -23.47
CA GLU A 178 8.57 -5.89 -24.80
C GLU A 178 7.64 -6.96 -25.38
N LEU A 179 7.93 -8.25 -25.16
CA LEU A 179 7.03 -9.34 -25.55
C LEU A 179 5.69 -9.25 -24.82
N PHE A 180 5.72 -9.12 -23.50
CA PHE A 180 4.50 -8.99 -22.69
C PHE A 180 3.72 -7.71 -23.03
N ASP A 181 4.39 -6.60 -23.36
CA ASP A 181 3.74 -5.35 -23.82
C ASP A 181 3.01 -5.56 -25.17
N ARG A 182 3.47 -6.49 -26.03
CA ARG A 182 2.92 -6.75 -27.37
C ARG A 182 1.96 -7.93 -27.46
N ALA A 183 1.98 -8.82 -26.47
CA ALA A 183 1.13 -9.99 -26.44
C ALA A 183 -0.35 -9.58 -26.44
N ASN A 184 -1.17 -10.31 -27.20
CA ASN A 184 -2.62 -10.10 -27.25
C ASN A 184 -3.33 -10.75 -26.05
N LEU A 185 -2.94 -10.33 -24.86
CA LEU A 185 -3.47 -10.78 -23.57
C LEU A 185 -4.21 -9.62 -22.90
N ASP A 186 -5.29 -9.93 -22.18
CA ASP A 186 -5.87 -8.93 -21.28
C ASP A 186 -4.91 -8.63 -20.11
N GLU A 187 -5.08 -7.45 -19.49
CA GLU A 187 -4.18 -6.94 -18.45
C GLU A 187 -4.01 -7.94 -17.29
N ALA A 188 -5.09 -8.57 -16.81
CA ALA A 188 -5.03 -9.50 -15.69
C ALA A 188 -4.30 -10.80 -16.05
N THR A 189 -4.58 -11.37 -17.23
CA THR A 189 -3.89 -12.57 -17.71
C THR A 189 -2.40 -12.31 -17.94
N ARG A 190 -2.04 -11.18 -18.54
CA ARG A 190 -0.65 -10.79 -18.78
C ARG A 190 0.12 -10.68 -17.46
N ASP A 191 -0.46 -9.97 -16.50
CA ASP A 191 0.20 -9.67 -15.24
C ASP A 191 0.33 -10.95 -14.39
N TRP A 192 -0.70 -11.82 -14.38
CA TRP A 192 -0.62 -13.16 -13.77
C TRP A 192 0.45 -14.04 -14.41
N LEU A 193 0.51 -14.10 -15.75
CA LEU A 193 1.50 -14.91 -16.45
C LEU A 193 2.92 -14.44 -16.10
N PHE A 194 3.17 -13.13 -16.09
CA PHE A 194 4.47 -12.58 -15.72
C PHE A 194 4.82 -12.85 -14.26
N GLU A 195 3.87 -12.64 -13.33
CA GLU A 195 4.07 -12.92 -11.91
C GLU A 195 4.33 -14.41 -11.65
N SER A 196 3.69 -15.31 -12.43
CA SER A 196 3.89 -16.76 -12.32
C SER A 196 5.32 -17.21 -12.64
N LEU A 197 6.06 -16.42 -13.42
CA LEU A 197 7.47 -16.68 -13.69
C LEU A 197 8.35 -16.44 -12.45
N ALA A 198 7.92 -15.61 -11.50
CA ALA A 198 8.69 -15.27 -10.31
C ALA A 198 10.16 -14.88 -10.63
N LEU A 199 10.38 -14.12 -11.72
CA LEU A 199 11.70 -13.76 -12.22
C LEU A 199 12.53 -13.07 -11.12
N PRO A 200 13.73 -13.57 -10.77
CA PRO A 200 14.60 -12.89 -9.80
C PRO A 200 15.17 -11.61 -10.44
N ILE A 201 14.49 -10.49 -10.25
CA ILE A 201 14.89 -9.22 -10.84
C ILE A 201 15.88 -8.54 -9.88
N GLY A 202 17.14 -8.52 -10.28
CA GLY A 202 18.22 -7.84 -9.57
C GLY A 202 18.24 -6.35 -9.87
N TRP A 203 18.44 -5.55 -8.84
CA TRP A 203 18.55 -4.10 -8.94
C TRP A 203 19.77 -3.58 -8.17
N ARG A 204 20.69 -2.93 -8.90
CA ARG A 204 21.83 -2.19 -8.37
C ARG A 204 21.40 -0.77 -7.98
N LEU A 205 21.51 -0.41 -6.70
CA LEU A 205 21.00 0.85 -6.16
C LEU A 205 21.99 2.01 -6.39
N HIS A 206 22.27 2.29 -7.66
CA HIS A 206 23.17 3.35 -8.10
C HIS A 206 22.43 4.61 -8.55
N GLY A 207 23.05 5.76 -8.32
CA GLY A 207 22.55 7.04 -8.83
C GLY A 207 21.42 7.66 -8.00
N ALA A 208 20.98 8.83 -8.47
CA ALA A 208 19.99 9.64 -7.78
C ALA A 208 18.59 9.00 -7.82
N GLY A 209 17.99 8.86 -6.63
CA GLY A 209 16.64 8.35 -6.48
C GLY A 209 16.48 6.84 -6.65
N ALA A 210 17.56 6.06 -6.53
CA ALA A 210 17.53 4.59 -6.60
C ALA A 210 17.59 3.90 -5.23
N SER A 211 17.51 4.64 -4.12
CA SER A 211 17.75 4.08 -2.78
C SER A 211 17.03 4.85 -1.68
N ARG A 212 16.96 4.24 -0.49
CA ARG A 212 16.49 4.90 0.74
C ARG A 212 17.34 6.10 1.12
N THR A 213 18.64 6.07 0.82
CA THR A 213 19.59 7.16 1.10
C THR A 213 19.18 8.48 0.43
N PHE A 214 18.61 8.38 -0.77
CA PHE A 214 18.20 9.53 -1.59
C PHE A 214 16.68 9.67 -1.72
N ALA A 215 15.91 8.92 -0.93
CA ALA A 215 14.44 8.93 -0.96
C ALA A 215 13.88 10.16 -0.21
N LYS A 216 14.15 11.36 -0.72
CA LYS A 216 13.63 12.62 -0.19
C LYS A 216 13.11 13.50 -1.33
N LEU A 217 11.81 13.82 -1.26
CA LEU A 217 11.22 14.78 -2.17
C LEU A 217 11.59 16.22 -1.78
N PRO A 218 11.72 17.15 -2.74
CA PRO A 218 11.97 18.56 -2.45
C PRO A 218 10.95 19.15 -1.48
N TRP A 219 11.44 19.82 -0.43
CA TRP A 219 10.60 20.38 0.63
C TRP A 219 11.02 21.81 0.97
N ARG A 220 10.23 22.80 0.50
CA ARG A 220 10.64 24.23 0.53
C ARG A 220 10.86 24.79 1.94
N ARG A 221 10.11 24.31 2.94
CA ARG A 221 10.17 24.80 4.33
C ARG A 221 10.13 23.62 5.28
N PRO A 222 11.29 23.01 5.62
CA PRO A 222 11.37 21.95 6.60
C PRO A 222 10.83 22.42 7.95
N VAL A 223 10.10 21.54 8.64
CA VAL A 223 9.66 21.80 10.01
C VAL A 223 10.65 21.14 10.96
N PHE A 224 11.22 21.97 11.82
CA PHE A 224 12.22 21.60 12.81
C PHE A 224 11.57 21.21 14.14
N ARG A 225 12.23 20.33 14.89
CA ARG A 225 11.76 19.82 16.18
C ARG A 225 12.45 20.46 17.39
N GLY A 226 13.50 21.24 17.19
CA GLY A 226 14.28 21.83 18.28
C GLY A 226 13.42 22.71 19.18
N GLY A 227 13.47 22.44 20.48
CA GLY A 227 12.70 23.20 21.48
C GLY A 227 11.20 22.90 21.51
N ALA A 228 10.70 21.98 20.66
CA ALA A 228 9.34 21.49 20.78
C ALA A 228 9.21 20.60 22.01
N GLU A 229 8.19 20.83 22.85
CA GLU A 229 7.80 19.89 23.88
C GLU A 229 7.63 18.49 23.26
N ALA A 230 8.01 17.45 24.00
CA ALA A 230 7.78 16.08 23.59
C ALA A 230 6.31 15.94 23.15
N PRO A 231 6.02 15.26 22.02
CA PRO A 231 4.64 15.08 21.57
C PRO A 231 3.82 14.57 22.75
N SER A 232 2.70 15.25 23.05
CA SER A 232 1.94 15.04 24.27
C SER A 232 1.73 13.53 24.45
N ARG A 233 2.42 12.98 25.45
CA ARG A 233 2.32 11.57 25.79
C ARG A 233 0.92 11.40 26.36
N ARG A 234 0.05 10.74 25.59
CA ARG A 234 -1.32 10.31 25.92
C ARG A 234 -2.42 11.24 25.39
N SER A 235 -2.62 11.22 24.08
CA SER A 235 -3.96 11.43 23.54
C SER A 235 -4.76 10.15 23.79
N GLY A 236 -5.81 10.22 24.60
CA GLY A 236 -6.68 9.06 24.83
C GLY A 236 -7.53 8.75 23.59
N PRO A 237 -8.32 7.66 23.60
CA PRO A 237 -9.21 7.29 22.50
C PRO A 237 -10.11 8.43 22.02
N ARG A 238 -10.63 9.25 22.95
CA ARG A 238 -11.50 10.39 22.64
C ARG A 238 -10.77 11.47 21.84
N ASP A 239 -9.51 11.76 22.17
CA ASP A 239 -8.71 12.77 21.48
C ASP A 239 -8.29 12.28 20.10
N PHE A 240 -7.97 11.00 19.97
CA PHE A 240 -7.68 10.38 18.68
C PHE A 240 -8.88 10.49 17.72
N ILE A 241 -10.07 10.08 18.16
CA ILE A 241 -11.30 10.18 17.34
C ILE A 241 -11.60 11.65 16.99
N ARG A 242 -11.46 12.56 17.97
CA ARG A 242 -11.66 14.00 17.76
C ARG A 242 -10.73 14.56 16.68
N GLU A 243 -9.46 14.16 16.69
CA GLU A 243 -8.49 14.57 15.70
C GLU A 243 -8.81 14.00 14.30
N VAL A 244 -9.20 12.72 14.21
CA VAL A 244 -9.65 12.10 12.94
C VAL A 244 -10.84 12.85 12.34
N ARG A 245 -11.76 13.33 13.16
CA ARG A 245 -12.96 14.07 12.72
C ARG A 245 -12.73 15.54 12.44
N ARG A 246 -11.57 16.08 12.85
CA ARG A 246 -11.29 17.50 12.69
C ARG A 246 -11.25 17.86 11.20
N PRO A 247 -11.93 18.93 10.75
CA PRO A 247 -11.89 19.35 9.35
C PRO A 247 -10.46 19.49 8.84
N LEU A 248 -10.15 19.00 7.64
CA LEU A 248 -8.84 19.09 7.01
C LEU A 248 -8.90 19.92 5.72
N PRO A 249 -8.85 21.26 5.79
CA PRO A 249 -9.01 22.13 4.62
C PRO A 249 -7.94 21.96 3.54
N SER A 250 -6.78 21.40 3.89
CA SER A 250 -5.66 21.22 2.97
C SER A 250 -5.81 20.03 2.01
N LEU A 251 -6.80 19.15 2.20
CA LEU A 251 -7.07 18.05 1.28
C LEU A 251 -7.56 18.58 -0.08
N ARG A 252 -6.83 18.27 -1.14
CA ARG A 252 -7.11 18.70 -2.52
C ARG A 252 -6.57 17.70 -3.53
N ALA A 253 -7.01 17.80 -4.78
CA ALA A 253 -6.37 17.07 -5.88
C ALA A 253 -4.93 17.58 -6.08
N ALA A 254 -3.99 16.66 -6.25
CA ALA A 254 -2.60 16.99 -6.54
C ALA A 254 -2.48 17.50 -7.98
N PRO A 255 -1.73 18.60 -8.22
CA PRO A 255 -1.33 18.96 -9.58
C PRO A 255 -0.56 17.81 -10.24
N ARG A 256 -0.70 17.64 -11.55
CA ARG A 256 -0.19 16.48 -12.30
C ARG A 256 1.27 16.12 -11.99
N ARG A 257 2.19 17.09 -12.05
CA ARG A 257 3.62 16.88 -11.76
C ARG A 257 3.87 16.41 -10.33
N LEU A 258 3.09 16.91 -9.37
CA LEU A 258 3.18 16.48 -7.98
C LEU A 258 2.62 15.06 -7.82
N ALA A 259 1.49 14.75 -8.46
CA ALA A 259 0.91 13.42 -8.47
C ALA A 259 1.92 12.37 -8.98
N GLU A 260 2.54 12.63 -10.13
CA GLU A 260 3.59 11.78 -10.70
C GLU A 260 4.78 11.62 -9.75
N SER A 261 5.28 12.73 -9.18
CA SER A 261 6.40 12.68 -8.22
C SER A 261 6.07 11.86 -6.95
N LEU A 262 4.82 11.91 -6.48
CA LEU A 262 4.36 11.14 -5.32
C LEU A 262 4.21 9.65 -5.64
N ILE A 263 3.74 9.31 -6.83
CA ILE A 263 3.67 7.92 -7.32
C ILE A 263 5.07 7.35 -7.46
N GLU A 264 6.00 8.08 -8.08
CA GLU A 264 7.40 7.69 -8.18
C GLU A 264 8.03 7.46 -6.81
N ALA A 265 7.80 8.38 -5.86
CA ALA A 265 8.30 8.21 -4.49
C ALA A 265 7.66 7.01 -3.77
N ALA A 266 6.38 6.72 -4.01
CA ALA A 266 5.68 5.60 -3.42
C ALA A 266 6.22 4.26 -3.94
N ARG A 267 6.36 4.12 -5.26
CA ARG A 267 6.98 2.97 -5.93
C ARG A 267 8.41 2.74 -5.42
N LEU A 268 9.22 3.80 -5.41
CA LEU A 268 10.59 3.74 -4.90
C LEU A 268 10.64 3.31 -3.43
N ALA A 269 9.81 3.89 -2.57
CA ALA A 269 9.82 3.59 -1.13
C ALA A 269 9.49 2.12 -0.82
N MET A 270 8.68 1.49 -1.67
CA MET A 270 8.31 0.08 -1.59
C MET A 270 9.38 -0.83 -2.20
N ALA A 271 9.80 -0.55 -3.44
CA ALA A 271 10.70 -1.41 -4.20
C ALA A 271 12.06 -1.59 -3.51
N VAL A 272 12.62 -0.53 -2.91
CA VAL A 272 13.89 -0.60 -2.16
C VAL A 272 13.80 -1.38 -0.83
N ARG A 273 12.64 -1.99 -0.56
CA ARG A 273 12.32 -2.78 0.64
C ARG A 273 11.61 -4.10 0.29
N PHE A 274 11.79 -4.64 -0.92
CA PHE A 274 11.24 -5.95 -1.32
C PHE A 274 9.73 -6.03 -1.20
N ARG A 275 9.08 -4.91 -1.48
CA ARG A 275 7.64 -4.81 -1.33
C ARG A 275 7.07 -4.12 -2.54
N GLU A 276 5.86 -4.52 -2.84
CA GLU A 276 4.97 -3.82 -3.74
C GLU A 276 3.65 -3.57 -3.03
N LEU A 277 2.92 -2.61 -3.57
CA LEU A 277 1.54 -2.40 -3.20
C LEU A 277 0.78 -2.21 -4.49
N PHE A 278 -0.23 -3.04 -4.72
CA PHE A 278 -1.03 -3.04 -5.93
C PHE A 278 -1.45 -1.63 -6.36
N ALA A 279 -1.91 -0.79 -5.43
CA ALA A 279 -2.34 0.56 -5.73
C ALA A 279 -1.22 1.54 -6.13
N PHE A 280 0.04 1.26 -5.79
CA PHE A 280 1.19 2.02 -6.32
C PHE A 280 1.65 1.48 -7.68
N SER A 281 1.51 0.18 -7.91
CA SER A 281 1.79 -0.45 -9.21
C SER A 281 0.85 0.09 -10.28
N TYR A 282 -0.47 0.10 -10.02
CA TYR A 282 -1.53 0.63 -10.90
C TYR A 282 -2.03 2.04 -10.52
N ALA A 283 -1.13 2.88 -10.02
CA ALA A 283 -1.48 4.22 -9.59
C ALA A 283 -2.07 5.06 -10.73
N ASN A 284 -3.18 5.76 -10.46
CA ASN A 284 -3.78 6.71 -11.37
C ASN A 284 -3.27 8.14 -11.06
N PRO A 285 -2.41 8.72 -11.91
CA PRO A 285 -1.91 10.08 -11.71
C PRO A 285 -2.98 11.18 -11.84
N GLY A 286 -4.16 10.87 -12.39
CA GLY A 286 -5.33 11.75 -12.39
C GLY A 286 -6.15 11.72 -11.09
N ASP A 287 -5.86 10.79 -10.18
CA ASP A 287 -6.63 10.53 -8.97
C ASP A 287 -5.75 10.45 -7.72
N VAL A 288 -4.91 11.47 -7.56
CA VAL A 288 -4.07 11.64 -6.37
C VAL A 288 -4.60 12.81 -5.55
N LEU A 289 -4.95 12.55 -4.29
CA LEU A 289 -5.31 13.57 -3.32
C LEU A 289 -4.12 13.83 -2.40
N VAL A 290 -3.91 15.07 -2.02
CA VAL A 290 -2.84 15.49 -1.13
C VAL A 290 -3.41 16.33 0.00
N ALA A 291 -3.02 15.99 1.22
CA ALA A 291 -3.27 16.78 2.41
C ALA A 291 -1.97 17.19 3.08
N ASP A 292 -1.92 18.43 3.54
CA ASP A 292 -0.80 19.00 4.28
C ASP A 292 -1.33 19.38 5.69
N PRO A 293 -1.42 18.44 6.64
CA PRO A 293 -1.97 18.67 7.99
C PRO A 293 -1.08 19.56 8.88
N GLY A 294 0.10 19.97 8.39
CA GLY A 294 1.08 20.76 9.13
C GLY A 294 2.13 19.90 9.82
N ARG A 295 2.96 20.53 10.64
CA ARG A 295 4.11 19.89 11.33
C ARG A 295 5.09 19.18 10.39
N GLY A 296 5.18 19.60 9.12
CA GLY A 296 6.06 18.97 8.13
C GLY A 296 5.55 17.63 7.60
N LEU A 297 4.27 17.28 7.84
CA LEU A 297 3.65 16.08 7.30
C LEU A 297 2.88 16.40 6.00
N ARG A 298 2.98 15.49 5.03
CA ARG A 298 2.07 15.39 3.87
C ARG A 298 1.56 13.98 3.75
N ILE A 299 0.26 13.84 3.53
CA ILE A 299 -0.40 12.57 3.20
C ILE A 299 -0.82 12.64 1.74
N ALA A 300 -0.31 11.73 0.92
CA ALA A 300 -0.79 11.51 -0.43
C ALA A 300 -1.71 10.29 -0.42
N LEU A 301 -2.96 10.43 -0.84
CA LEU A 301 -3.87 9.33 -1.14
C LEU A 301 -3.82 9.09 -2.65
N ILE A 302 -3.36 7.91 -3.06
CA ILE A 302 -3.12 7.54 -4.45
C ILE A 302 -4.20 6.54 -4.85
N GLY A 303 -5.10 6.95 -5.73
CA GLY A 303 -6.12 6.09 -6.33
C GLY A 303 -5.54 5.24 -7.45
N ILE A 304 -6.32 4.27 -7.90
CA ILE A 304 -5.92 3.29 -8.92
C ILE A 304 -6.61 3.53 -10.26
N LEU A 305 -5.95 3.05 -11.33
CA LEU A 305 -6.47 3.13 -12.70
C LEU A 305 -7.84 2.44 -12.78
N PRO A 306 -8.80 2.97 -13.57
CA PRO A 306 -10.15 2.39 -13.66
C PRO A 306 -10.15 0.90 -13.99
N THR A 307 -9.25 0.42 -14.86
CA THR A 307 -9.12 -0.99 -15.26
C THR A 307 -8.64 -1.90 -14.14
N ALA A 308 -7.96 -1.36 -13.13
CA ALA A 308 -7.40 -2.11 -12.01
C ALA A 308 -8.26 -2.04 -10.74
N ARG A 309 -9.44 -1.42 -10.79
CA ARG A 309 -10.28 -1.22 -9.60
C ARG A 309 -10.88 -2.52 -9.09
N LEU A 310 -10.93 -2.68 -7.76
CA LEU A 310 -11.74 -3.72 -7.14
C LEU A 310 -13.22 -3.53 -7.52
N PRO A 311 -14.05 -4.56 -7.63
CA PRO A 311 -15.41 -4.41 -8.12
C PRO A 311 -16.30 -3.51 -7.25
N PHE A 312 -16.23 -3.62 -5.92
CA PHE A 312 -17.19 -2.99 -5.01
C PHE A 312 -16.60 -1.84 -4.20
N GLU A 313 -15.41 -2.01 -3.64
CA GLU A 313 -14.79 -1.04 -2.74
C GLU A 313 -14.16 0.11 -3.50
N GLY A 314 -14.05 1.27 -2.87
CA GLY A 314 -13.08 2.28 -3.30
C GLY A 314 -11.71 2.02 -2.68
N TYR A 315 -10.66 1.91 -3.48
CA TYR A 315 -9.32 1.55 -3.02
C TYR A 315 -8.31 2.68 -3.26
N TYR A 316 -7.79 3.24 -2.16
CA TYR A 316 -6.69 4.18 -2.19
C TYR A 316 -5.53 3.71 -1.32
N ALA A 317 -4.33 3.71 -1.88
CA ALA A 317 -3.12 3.67 -1.08
C ALA A 317 -2.81 5.05 -0.48
N TYR A 318 -2.01 5.08 0.58
CA TYR A 318 -1.44 6.31 1.07
C TYR A 318 0.08 6.25 1.17
N LEU A 319 0.73 7.37 0.93
CA LEU A 319 2.13 7.64 1.27
C LEU A 319 2.18 8.81 2.25
N ALA A 320 2.78 8.59 3.42
CA ALA A 320 3.04 9.61 4.42
C ALA A 320 4.48 10.11 4.31
N LEU A 321 4.64 11.42 4.14
CA LEU A 321 5.92 12.10 3.99
C LEU A 321 6.15 13.03 5.17
N ARG A 322 7.34 12.97 5.79
CA ARG A 322 7.80 13.92 6.79
C ARG A 322 8.97 14.71 6.23
N ASN A 323 8.83 16.03 6.08
CA ASN A 323 9.85 16.90 5.48
C ASN A 323 10.39 16.37 4.13
N GLY A 324 9.50 15.75 3.33
CA GLY A 324 9.84 15.13 2.05
C GLY A 324 10.32 13.68 2.11
N VAL A 325 10.59 13.13 3.30
CA VAL A 325 11.04 11.74 3.49
C VAL A 325 9.83 10.80 3.65
N PRO A 326 9.71 9.69 2.90
CA PRO A 326 8.70 8.66 3.12
C PRO A 326 8.86 8.02 4.51
N VAL A 327 7.86 8.21 5.37
CA VAL A 327 7.86 7.68 6.75
C VAL A 327 6.83 6.58 6.99
N GLY A 328 5.79 6.51 6.16
CA GLY A 328 4.78 5.47 6.27
C GLY A 328 4.02 5.29 4.97
N TYR A 329 3.37 4.15 4.84
CA TYR A 329 2.61 3.75 3.67
C TYR A 329 1.50 2.79 4.07
N GLY A 330 0.53 2.61 3.20
CA GLY A 330 -0.50 1.63 3.42
C GLY A 330 -1.64 1.78 2.42
N ALA A 331 -2.76 1.18 2.75
CA ALA A 331 -3.90 1.06 1.88
C ALA A 331 -5.19 1.14 2.69
N ALA A 332 -6.25 1.63 2.06
CA ALA A 332 -7.57 1.57 2.62
C ALA A 332 -8.62 1.31 1.55
N TRP A 333 -9.62 0.52 1.94
CA TRP A 333 -10.73 0.08 1.11
C TRP A 333 -12.04 0.53 1.76
N GLN A 334 -12.83 1.32 1.05
CA GLN A 334 -14.10 1.83 1.58
C GLN A 334 -15.30 1.17 0.91
N LEU A 335 -16.22 0.70 1.74
CA LEU A 335 -17.50 0.17 1.33
C LEU A 335 -18.58 0.54 2.37
N VAL A 336 -19.64 1.22 1.93
CA VAL A 336 -20.84 1.52 2.72
C VAL A 336 -20.52 2.19 4.08
N GLY A 337 -19.65 3.20 4.04
CA GLY A 337 -19.22 3.96 5.23
C GLY A 337 -18.28 3.21 6.19
N ALA A 338 -17.86 1.98 5.89
CA ALA A 338 -16.78 1.29 6.59
C ALA A 338 -15.48 1.38 5.77
N LEU A 339 -14.39 1.77 6.43
CA LEU A 339 -13.05 1.83 5.84
C LEU A 339 -12.18 0.75 6.46
N GLU A 340 -11.81 -0.25 5.66
CA GLU A 340 -10.77 -1.21 6.03
C GLU A 340 -9.40 -0.57 5.83
N LEU A 341 -8.51 -0.74 6.80
CA LEU A 341 -7.24 -0.04 6.85
C LEU A 341 -6.07 -1.01 7.06
N ALA A 342 -5.08 -0.92 6.17
CA ALA A 342 -3.75 -1.48 6.36
C ALA A 342 -2.75 -0.32 6.49
N VAL A 343 -2.14 -0.16 7.65
CA VAL A 343 -1.22 0.96 7.95
C VAL A 343 0.15 0.43 8.34
N ASN A 344 1.18 0.99 7.72
CA ASN A 344 2.57 0.71 8.04
C ASN A 344 3.34 2.03 8.24
N VAL A 345 4.24 2.02 9.22
CA VAL A 345 5.28 3.02 9.42
C VAL A 345 6.61 2.30 9.22
N PHE A 346 7.50 2.83 8.38
CA PHE A 346 8.79 2.19 8.15
C PHE A 346 9.58 2.13 9.47
N GLU A 347 10.33 1.05 9.66
CA GLU A 347 11.01 0.72 10.92
C GLU A 347 11.79 1.90 11.55
N PRO A 348 12.61 2.67 10.81
CA PRO A 348 13.33 3.81 11.38
C PRO A 348 12.44 4.83 12.08
N PHE A 349 11.21 4.99 11.60
CA PHE A 349 10.30 6.03 12.04
C PHE A 349 9.24 5.52 13.03
N ARG A 350 9.21 4.22 13.36
CA ARG A 350 8.26 3.63 14.33
C ARG A 350 8.42 4.25 15.73
N ARG A 351 9.65 4.65 16.10
CA ARG A 351 9.97 5.40 17.34
C ARG A 351 9.51 6.87 17.31
N GLY A 352 9.03 7.33 16.16
CA GLY A 352 8.49 8.67 15.95
C GLY A 352 7.02 8.78 16.36
N GLU A 353 6.27 9.65 15.67
CA GLU A 353 4.90 10.01 16.04
C GLU A 353 3.85 9.08 15.39
N SER A 354 4.02 7.76 15.50
CA SER A 354 3.19 6.76 14.77
C SER A 354 1.68 6.95 14.97
N ALA A 355 1.23 7.18 16.21
CA ALA A 355 -0.18 7.47 16.51
C ALA A 355 -0.67 8.78 15.87
N PHE A 356 0.19 9.82 15.84
CA PHE A 356 -0.13 11.07 15.17
C PHE A 356 -0.21 10.88 13.66
N ILE A 357 0.76 10.20 13.03
CA ILE A 357 0.72 9.89 11.59
C ILE A 357 -0.57 9.16 11.24
N LEU A 358 -0.90 8.09 11.98
CA LEU A 358 -2.14 7.35 11.79
C LEU A 358 -3.38 8.24 11.94
N SER A 359 -3.43 9.12 12.96
CA SER A 359 -4.55 10.05 13.13
C SER A 359 -4.74 10.97 11.91
N GLN A 360 -3.64 11.46 11.32
CA GLN A 360 -3.69 12.34 10.15
C GLN A 360 -4.01 11.60 8.85
N VAL A 361 -3.54 10.35 8.71
CA VAL A 361 -3.92 9.47 7.60
C VAL A 361 -5.43 9.20 7.65
N LEU A 362 -5.95 8.79 8.80
CA LEU A 362 -7.39 8.59 8.99
C LEU A 362 -8.18 9.88 8.82
N ARG A 363 -7.68 11.03 9.27
CA ARG A 363 -8.31 12.34 9.01
C ARG A 363 -8.39 12.66 7.52
N ALA A 364 -7.35 12.33 6.75
CA ALA A 364 -7.36 12.50 5.29
C ALA A 364 -8.39 11.59 4.62
N TYR A 365 -8.45 10.31 4.99
CA TYR A 365 -9.48 9.39 4.51
C TYR A 365 -10.89 9.83 4.90
N HIS A 366 -11.09 10.26 6.15
CA HIS A 366 -12.37 10.76 6.63
C HIS A 366 -12.84 11.98 5.85
N ARG A 367 -11.93 12.90 5.56
CA ARG A 367 -12.25 14.07 4.73
C ARG A 367 -12.54 13.69 3.27
N ALA A 368 -11.84 12.70 2.73
CA ALA A 368 -11.98 12.27 1.34
C ALA A 368 -13.29 11.50 1.09
N PHE A 369 -13.63 10.60 2.01
CA PHE A 369 -14.64 9.58 1.78
C PHE A 369 -15.79 9.59 2.79
N GLY A 370 -15.63 10.25 3.94
CA GLY A 370 -16.70 10.35 4.94
C GLY A 370 -17.01 9.04 5.66
N MET A 371 -16.05 8.12 5.79
CA MET A 371 -16.29 6.87 6.54
C MET A 371 -16.75 7.15 7.97
N ARG A 372 -17.59 6.26 8.49
CA ARG A 372 -18.16 6.29 9.85
C ARG A 372 -17.43 5.34 10.79
N THR A 373 -16.90 4.24 10.25
CA THR A 373 -16.19 3.20 11.00
C THR A 373 -14.89 2.85 10.31
N VAL A 374 -13.82 2.68 11.10
CA VAL A 374 -12.54 2.16 10.64
C VAL A 374 -12.41 0.71 11.10
N VAL A 375 -11.95 -0.18 10.22
CA VAL A 375 -11.76 -1.61 10.49
C VAL A 375 -10.31 -1.98 10.20
N VAL A 376 -9.74 -2.87 11.00
CA VAL A 376 -8.42 -3.43 10.79
C VAL A 376 -8.53 -4.95 10.76
N ASP A 377 -8.02 -5.54 9.68
CA ASP A 377 -8.04 -6.97 9.42
C ASP A 377 -7.20 -7.78 10.44
N PRO A 378 -7.61 -9.02 10.80
CA PRO A 378 -6.86 -9.93 11.66
C PRO A 378 -5.36 -10.08 11.33
N TYR A 379 -4.98 -10.13 10.06
CA TYR A 379 -3.58 -10.27 9.66
C TYR A 379 -2.73 -9.08 10.11
N GLN A 380 -3.27 -7.86 10.05
CA GLN A 380 -2.58 -6.63 10.46
C GLN A 380 -2.35 -6.54 11.97
N ILE A 381 -3.08 -7.33 12.76
CA ILE A 381 -2.97 -7.39 14.23
C ILE A 381 -2.34 -8.68 14.74
N GLY A 382 -1.94 -9.58 13.83
CA GLY A 382 -1.11 -10.75 14.16
C GLY A 382 -1.65 -12.13 13.77
N HIS A 383 -2.81 -12.23 13.12
CA HIS A 383 -3.32 -13.53 12.66
C HIS A 383 -2.47 -14.06 11.49
N GLY A 384 -1.68 -15.11 11.73
CA GLY A 384 -0.73 -15.62 10.73
C GLY A 384 0.47 -14.69 10.48
N ASN A 385 0.64 -13.63 11.29
CA ASN A 385 1.71 -12.65 11.14
C ASN A 385 2.46 -12.47 12.47
N LEU A 386 3.61 -13.12 12.61
CA LEU A 386 4.42 -13.07 13.83
C LEU A 386 5.01 -11.67 14.08
N GLU A 387 5.45 -10.96 13.04
CA GLU A 387 5.99 -9.60 13.15
C GLU A 387 4.96 -8.65 13.79
N ALA A 388 3.70 -8.73 13.36
CA ALA A 388 2.62 -7.93 13.92
C ALA A 388 2.35 -8.26 15.41
N LEU A 389 2.41 -9.54 15.80
CA LEU A 389 2.28 -9.95 17.20
C LEU A 389 3.42 -9.39 18.07
N GLU A 390 4.67 -9.53 17.61
CA GLU A 390 5.87 -9.08 18.32
C GLU A 390 5.95 -7.55 18.44
N SER A 391 5.45 -6.83 17.44
CA SER A 391 5.39 -5.37 17.46
C SER A 391 4.35 -4.79 18.44
N GLY A 392 3.46 -5.63 18.98
CA GLY A 392 2.37 -5.20 19.87
C GLY A 392 1.23 -4.48 19.13
N ALA A 393 1.04 -4.75 17.84
CA ALA A 393 0.07 -4.07 16.98
C ALA A 393 -1.37 -4.08 17.56
N PHE A 394 -1.82 -5.23 18.10
CA PHE A 394 -3.13 -5.35 18.75
C PHE A 394 -3.32 -4.28 19.83
N TYR A 395 -2.36 -4.18 20.76
CA TYR A 395 -2.44 -3.21 21.84
C TYR A 395 -2.29 -1.79 21.34
N PHE A 396 -1.45 -1.53 20.34
CA PHE A 396 -1.35 -0.20 19.72
C PHE A 396 -2.74 0.31 19.29
N TYR A 397 -3.51 -0.48 18.55
CA TYR A 397 -4.87 -0.08 18.15
C TYR A 397 -5.85 0.01 19.34
N ARG A 398 -5.76 -0.90 20.33
CA ARG A 398 -6.57 -0.82 21.55
C ARG A 398 -6.41 0.51 22.29
N HIS A 399 -5.17 1.00 22.42
CA HIS A 399 -4.88 2.29 23.06
C HIS A 399 -5.50 3.47 22.31
N LEU A 400 -5.71 3.35 21.00
CA LEU A 400 -6.37 4.37 20.17
C LEU A 400 -7.90 4.28 20.21
N GLY A 401 -8.46 3.25 20.85
CA GLY A 401 -9.89 3.07 21.04
C GLY A 401 -10.55 1.96 20.21
N PHE A 402 -9.78 1.26 19.37
CA PHE A 402 -10.30 0.13 18.59
C PHE A 402 -10.75 -1.00 19.50
N ARG A 403 -11.75 -1.78 19.08
CA ARG A 403 -12.33 -2.87 19.88
C ARG A 403 -12.51 -4.13 19.02
N PRO A 404 -12.30 -5.34 19.57
CA PRO A 404 -12.65 -6.56 18.86
C PRO A 404 -14.14 -6.63 18.54
N ARG A 405 -14.45 -7.05 17.32
CA ARG A 405 -15.84 -7.28 16.91
C ARG A 405 -16.44 -8.49 17.61
N ASP A 406 -15.72 -9.61 17.67
CA ASP A 406 -16.15 -10.84 18.35
C ASP A 406 -16.32 -10.59 19.87
N PRO A 407 -17.50 -10.81 20.45
CA PRO A 407 -17.75 -10.66 21.88
C PRO A 407 -16.84 -11.51 22.78
N ALA A 408 -16.47 -12.72 22.36
CA ALA A 408 -15.58 -13.60 23.12
C ALA A 408 -14.15 -13.04 23.15
N VAL A 409 -13.68 -12.52 22.00
CA VAL A 409 -12.37 -11.85 21.93
C VAL A 409 -12.37 -10.53 22.70
N ARG A 410 -13.50 -9.79 22.68
CA ARG A 410 -13.68 -8.55 23.46
C ARG A 410 -13.53 -8.80 24.96
N ARG A 411 -14.20 -9.82 25.50
CA ARG A 411 -14.06 -10.23 26.92
C ARG A 411 -12.62 -10.63 27.26
N LEU A 412 -11.95 -11.37 26.37
CA LEU A 412 -10.54 -11.73 26.57
C LEU A 412 -9.64 -10.49 26.63
N ALA A 413 -9.85 -9.53 25.71
CA ALA A 413 -9.07 -8.30 25.66
C ALA A 413 -9.26 -7.44 26.93
N GLU A 414 -10.47 -7.39 27.48
CA GLU A 414 -10.78 -6.68 28.73
C GLU A 414 -10.10 -7.34 29.94
N ALA A 415 -10.13 -8.67 30.02
CA ALA A 415 -9.45 -9.42 31.07
C ALA A 415 -7.93 -9.21 31.06
N GLU A 416 -7.31 -9.22 29.87
CA GLU A 416 -5.88 -8.94 29.72
C GLU A 416 -5.53 -7.50 30.06
N GLN A 417 -6.36 -6.53 29.66
CA GLN A 417 -6.18 -5.13 30.01
C GLN A 417 -6.23 -4.90 31.53
N ALA A 418 -7.11 -5.61 32.24
CA ALA A 418 -7.18 -5.54 33.70
C ALA A 418 -5.90 -6.07 34.37
N LYS A 419 -5.26 -7.11 33.81
CA LYS A 419 -3.96 -7.61 34.28
C LYS A 419 -2.85 -6.59 34.06
N ILE A 420 -2.76 -6.02 32.85
CA ILE A 420 -1.79 -4.97 32.50
C ILE A 420 -1.96 -3.74 33.41
N ALA A 421 -3.20 -3.36 33.73
CA ALA A 421 -3.46 -2.24 34.61
C ALA A 421 -3.03 -2.49 36.08
N ARG A 422 -3.10 -3.75 36.53
CA ARG A 422 -2.66 -4.15 37.87
C ARG A 422 -1.14 -4.31 37.97
N ASP A 423 -0.51 -4.80 36.91
CA ASP A 423 0.93 -5.01 36.83
C ASP A 423 1.49 -4.44 35.51
N PRO A 424 2.13 -3.25 35.54
CA PRO A 424 2.75 -2.64 34.36
C PRO A 424 3.88 -3.46 33.73
N SER A 425 4.48 -4.40 34.47
CA SER A 425 5.52 -5.30 33.98
C SER A 425 4.95 -6.51 33.22
N TYR A 426 3.67 -6.84 33.45
CA TYR A 426 2.98 -7.92 32.76
C TYR A 426 3.01 -7.75 31.24
N ARG A 427 3.24 -8.86 30.55
CA ARG A 427 3.16 -8.95 29.09
C ARG A 427 2.24 -10.11 28.73
N THR A 428 1.25 -9.84 27.88
CA THR A 428 0.35 -10.87 27.38
C THR A 428 1.16 -11.94 26.63
N PRO A 429 1.09 -13.22 27.04
CA PRO A 429 1.79 -14.31 26.38
C PRO A 429 1.38 -14.48 24.92
N LEU A 430 2.32 -14.91 24.08
CA LEU A 430 2.11 -15.10 22.63
C LEU A 430 0.86 -15.96 22.28
N PRO A 431 0.54 -17.07 22.97
CA PRO A 431 -0.67 -17.84 22.70
C PRO A 431 -1.97 -17.02 22.89
N LEU A 432 -1.99 -16.10 23.86
CA LEU A 432 -3.13 -15.21 24.07
C LEU A 432 -3.16 -14.11 23.02
N LEU A 433 -2.02 -13.55 22.62
CA LEU A 433 -1.96 -12.59 21.50
C LEU A 433 -2.51 -13.21 20.20
N ARG A 434 -2.17 -14.48 19.91
CA ARG A 434 -2.73 -15.22 18.76
C ARG A 434 -4.24 -15.35 18.82
N ARG A 435 -4.82 -15.54 20.02
CA ARG A 435 -6.28 -15.59 20.21
C ARG A 435 -6.92 -14.21 20.04
N LEU A 436 -6.29 -13.16 20.58
CA LEU A 436 -6.73 -11.78 20.44
C LEU A 436 -6.74 -11.31 18.99
N ALA A 437 -5.76 -11.74 18.20
CA ALA A 437 -5.62 -11.39 16.79
C ALA A 437 -6.64 -12.09 15.86
N ARG A 438 -7.43 -13.07 16.32
CA ARG A 438 -8.38 -13.81 15.46
C ARG A 438 -9.60 -13.01 15.02
N SER A 439 -9.96 -11.95 15.76
CA SER A 439 -11.10 -11.09 15.43
C SER A 439 -10.62 -9.80 14.82
N GLU A 440 -11.28 -9.34 13.76
CA GLU A 440 -11.10 -7.96 13.32
C GLU A 440 -11.41 -6.98 14.47
N ILE A 441 -10.74 -5.83 14.43
CA ILE A 441 -10.99 -4.74 15.35
C ILE A 441 -11.55 -3.54 14.60
N TYR A 442 -12.41 -2.77 15.27
CA TYR A 442 -13.06 -1.63 14.66
C TYR A 442 -13.07 -0.41 15.58
N LEU A 443 -13.17 0.77 14.98
CA LEU A 443 -13.26 2.07 15.63
C LEU A 443 -14.43 2.86 15.04
N PRO A 444 -15.54 3.04 15.77
CA PRO A 444 -16.60 3.95 15.36
C PRO A 444 -16.16 5.40 15.58
N LEU A 445 -16.39 6.27 14.60
CA LEU A 445 -16.06 7.69 14.70
C LEU A 445 -17.19 8.51 15.34
N SER A 446 -18.42 7.99 15.37
CA SER A 446 -19.54 8.55 16.14
C SER A 446 -20.04 7.54 17.19
N ALA A 447 -20.34 8.02 18.39
CA ALA A 447 -20.94 7.21 19.45
C ALA A 447 -22.38 6.79 19.15
N SER A 448 -23.00 7.43 18.17
CA SER A 448 -24.40 7.26 17.77
C SER A 448 -24.60 6.37 16.54
N ASP A 449 -23.58 5.63 16.09
CA ASP A 449 -23.69 4.75 14.92
C ASP A 449 -24.15 3.35 15.39
N PRO A 450 -25.45 3.00 15.29
CA PRO A 450 -25.98 1.73 15.78
C PRO A 450 -25.44 0.56 14.96
N ASP A 451 -25.04 0.84 13.72
CA ASP A 451 -24.60 -0.14 12.74
C ASP A 451 -23.09 -0.38 12.80
N ALA A 452 -22.35 0.20 13.75
CA ALA A 452 -20.91 0.01 13.83
C ALA A 452 -20.51 -1.48 14.01
N GLU A 453 -21.41 -2.31 14.57
CA GLU A 453 -21.21 -3.74 14.80
C GLU A 453 -21.52 -4.64 13.59
N GLN A 454 -22.23 -4.15 12.56
CA GLN A 454 -22.52 -4.89 11.33
C GLN A 454 -22.07 -4.09 10.11
N ARG A 455 -21.36 -4.72 9.17
CA ARG A 455 -20.94 -4.03 7.95
C ARG A 455 -21.14 -4.88 6.73
N VAL A 456 -21.40 -4.21 5.61
CA VAL A 456 -21.34 -4.83 4.28
C VAL A 456 -19.88 -5.08 3.95
N THR A 457 -19.56 -6.32 3.58
CA THR A 457 -18.22 -6.70 3.08
C THR A 457 -18.31 -7.06 1.61
N ALA A 458 -17.25 -6.82 0.85
CA ALA A 458 -17.21 -7.22 -0.54
C ALA A 458 -17.34 -8.73 -0.73
N SER A 459 -16.75 -9.52 0.17
CA SER A 459 -16.90 -10.98 0.16
C SER A 459 -18.35 -11.42 0.32
N ALA A 460 -19.14 -10.77 1.18
CA ALA A 460 -20.57 -11.06 1.31
C ALA A 460 -21.35 -10.70 0.04
N LEU A 461 -21.06 -9.54 -0.57
CA LEU A 461 -21.68 -9.13 -1.83
C LEU A 461 -21.31 -10.09 -2.98
N ALA A 462 -20.05 -10.51 -3.07
CA ALA A 462 -19.58 -11.47 -4.05
C ALA A 462 -20.26 -12.85 -3.89
N ALA A 463 -20.43 -13.32 -2.65
CA ALA A 463 -21.13 -14.58 -2.37
C ALA A 463 -22.60 -14.54 -2.82
N LEU A 464 -23.29 -13.41 -2.63
CA LEU A 464 -24.66 -13.20 -3.13
C LEU A 464 -24.74 -13.31 -4.66
N VAL A 465 -23.80 -12.67 -5.37
CA VAL A 465 -23.72 -12.74 -6.83
C VAL A 465 -23.48 -14.18 -7.29
N THR A 466 -22.52 -14.88 -6.69
CA THR A 466 -22.22 -16.29 -6.99
C THR A 466 -23.44 -17.18 -6.78
N GLY A 467 -24.12 -17.05 -5.64
CA GLY A 467 -25.33 -17.82 -5.34
C GLY A 467 -26.48 -17.52 -6.31
N HIS A 468 -26.63 -16.27 -6.74
CA HIS A 468 -27.63 -15.90 -7.75
C HIS A 468 -27.34 -16.53 -9.11
N ILE A 469 -26.09 -16.49 -9.57
CA ILE A 469 -25.67 -17.10 -10.84
C ILE A 469 -25.91 -18.61 -10.81
N ALA A 470 -25.52 -19.27 -9.72
CA ALA A 470 -25.72 -20.71 -9.55
C ALA A 470 -27.21 -21.09 -9.62
N ARG A 471 -28.07 -20.40 -8.86
CA ARG A 471 -29.50 -20.75 -8.76
C ARG A 471 -30.32 -20.36 -9.98
N ARG A 472 -30.11 -19.16 -10.53
CA ARG A 472 -31.00 -18.60 -11.57
C ARG A 472 -30.52 -18.89 -12.99
N PHE A 473 -29.21 -19.06 -13.17
CA PHE A 473 -28.56 -19.23 -14.47
C PHE A 473 -27.80 -20.55 -14.58
N HIS A 474 -27.97 -21.48 -13.62
CA HIS A 474 -27.30 -22.79 -13.60
C HIS A 474 -25.78 -22.70 -13.76
N GLY A 475 -25.17 -21.63 -13.22
CA GLY A 475 -23.73 -21.40 -13.33
C GLY A 475 -23.27 -20.67 -14.60
N ASP A 476 -24.17 -20.35 -15.54
CA ASP A 476 -23.81 -19.55 -16.73
C ASP A 476 -23.58 -18.08 -16.36
N ARG A 477 -22.30 -17.74 -16.19
CA ARG A 477 -21.84 -16.39 -15.82
C ARG A 477 -22.05 -15.38 -16.94
N ARG A 478 -21.94 -15.79 -18.22
CA ARG A 478 -22.08 -14.87 -19.36
C ARG A 478 -23.54 -14.47 -19.53
N ALA A 479 -24.44 -15.45 -19.48
CA ALA A 479 -25.88 -15.19 -19.52
C ALA A 479 -26.33 -14.31 -18.34
N ALA A 480 -25.82 -14.58 -17.13
CA ALA A 480 -26.13 -13.78 -15.95
C ALA A 480 -25.70 -12.32 -16.08
N ALA A 481 -24.46 -12.07 -16.54
CA ALA A 481 -23.94 -10.72 -16.73
C ALA A 481 -24.75 -9.94 -17.79
N GLN A 482 -25.08 -10.59 -18.91
CA GLN A 482 -25.88 -9.98 -19.96
C GLN A 482 -27.30 -9.65 -19.48
N ALA A 483 -27.97 -10.60 -18.82
CA ALA A 483 -29.32 -10.42 -18.29
C ALA A 483 -29.37 -9.31 -17.24
N ALA A 484 -28.42 -9.30 -16.30
CA ALA A 484 -28.31 -8.27 -15.27
C ALA A 484 -28.09 -6.88 -15.87
N SER A 485 -27.15 -6.74 -16.82
CA SER A 485 -26.88 -5.47 -17.50
C SER A 485 -28.10 -4.90 -18.22
N VAL A 486 -28.89 -5.76 -18.90
CA VAL A 486 -30.13 -5.35 -19.58
C VAL A 486 -31.21 -4.95 -18.57
N ALA A 487 -31.47 -5.79 -17.56
CA ALA A 487 -32.51 -5.56 -16.56
C ALA A 487 -32.25 -4.28 -15.75
N VAL A 488 -31.01 -4.09 -15.27
CA VAL A 488 -30.63 -2.89 -14.53
C VAL A 488 -30.73 -1.66 -15.42
N ALA A 489 -30.26 -1.71 -16.67
CA ALA A 489 -30.36 -0.58 -17.58
C ALA A 489 -31.80 -0.14 -17.85
N ALA A 490 -32.73 -1.09 -18.05
CA ALA A 490 -34.14 -0.80 -18.19
C ALA A 490 -34.73 -0.18 -16.91
N ALA A 491 -34.42 -0.76 -15.75
CA ALA A 491 -34.94 -0.29 -14.46
C ALA A 491 -34.50 1.15 -14.15
N VAL A 492 -33.25 1.51 -14.46
CA VAL A 492 -32.69 2.83 -14.12
C VAL A 492 -32.72 3.86 -15.26
N GLY A 493 -33.16 3.48 -16.46
CA GLY A 493 -33.21 4.34 -17.64
C GLY A 493 -31.84 4.60 -18.28
N ALA A 494 -30.93 3.63 -18.27
CA ALA A 494 -29.57 3.72 -18.81
C ALA A 494 -29.43 3.02 -20.19
N GLU A 495 -30.42 3.17 -21.07
CA GLU A 495 -30.43 2.48 -22.38
C GLU A 495 -29.30 2.93 -23.31
N ARG A 496 -28.90 4.21 -23.23
CA ARG A 496 -27.82 4.79 -24.05
C ARG A 496 -26.41 4.47 -23.53
N ARG A 497 -26.26 3.55 -22.58
CA ARG A 497 -24.96 3.18 -21.96
C ARG A 497 -23.89 2.73 -22.95
N ARG A 498 -24.28 2.22 -24.13
CA ARG A 498 -23.34 1.84 -25.20
C ARG A 498 -22.44 3.01 -25.67
N HIS A 499 -22.86 4.25 -25.46
CA HIS A 499 -22.08 5.46 -25.79
C HIS A 499 -21.24 6.00 -24.62
N TRP A 500 -21.28 5.34 -23.46
CA TRP A 500 -20.41 5.73 -22.34
C TRP A 500 -18.96 5.34 -22.63
N PRO A 501 -17.98 6.01 -22.00
CA PRO A 501 -16.60 5.57 -22.01
C PRO A 501 -16.48 4.10 -21.60
N ARG A 502 -15.51 3.38 -22.20
CA ARG A 502 -15.33 1.94 -21.99
C ARG A 502 -15.29 1.57 -20.51
N ASP A 503 -14.47 2.25 -19.71
CA ASP A 503 -14.33 1.97 -18.28
C ASP A 503 -15.64 2.17 -17.50
N GLU A 504 -16.45 3.18 -17.84
CA GLU A 504 -17.77 3.39 -17.23
C GLU A 504 -18.77 2.31 -17.62
N ARG A 505 -18.69 1.79 -18.86
CA ARG A 505 -19.51 0.66 -19.30
C ARG A 505 -19.13 -0.62 -18.59
N ASP A 506 -17.85 -0.95 -18.54
CA ASP A 506 -17.34 -2.17 -17.93
C ASP A 506 -17.70 -2.19 -16.44
N ALA A 507 -17.53 -1.07 -15.74
CA ALA A 507 -17.94 -0.92 -14.34
C ALA A 507 -19.47 -1.06 -14.15
N PHE A 508 -20.28 -0.50 -15.05
CA PHE A 508 -21.74 -0.68 -15.01
C PHE A 508 -22.13 -2.14 -15.20
N GLU A 509 -21.52 -2.83 -16.17
CA GLU A 509 -21.79 -4.23 -16.48
C GLU A 509 -21.43 -5.14 -15.29
N GLN A 510 -20.26 -4.93 -14.68
CA GLN A 510 -19.82 -5.67 -13.49
C GLN A 510 -20.74 -5.45 -12.28
N LEU A 511 -21.03 -4.19 -11.95
CA LEU A 511 -21.89 -3.87 -10.80
C LEU A 511 -23.36 -4.28 -11.01
N SER A 512 -23.82 -4.39 -12.26
CA SER A 512 -25.20 -4.79 -12.57
C SER A 512 -25.56 -6.16 -11.99
N LEU A 513 -24.59 -7.09 -11.89
CA LEU A 513 -24.80 -8.41 -11.28
C LEU A 513 -25.30 -8.31 -9.83
N LEU A 514 -24.77 -7.36 -9.06
CA LEU A 514 -25.20 -7.10 -7.68
C LEU A 514 -26.49 -6.28 -7.66
N ILE A 515 -26.58 -5.23 -8.47
CA ILE A 515 -27.73 -4.32 -8.49
C ILE A 515 -29.01 -5.02 -8.93
N ALA A 516 -28.93 -6.01 -9.81
CA ALA A 516 -30.07 -6.82 -10.24
C ALA A 516 -30.72 -7.63 -9.09
N LEU A 517 -30.01 -7.81 -7.96
CA LEU A 517 -30.55 -8.49 -6.78
C LEU A 517 -31.53 -7.63 -5.98
N ILE A 518 -31.62 -6.32 -6.25
CA ILE A 518 -32.51 -5.40 -5.56
C ILE A 518 -33.95 -5.56 -6.11
N PRO A 519 -34.89 -6.16 -5.35
CA PRO A 519 -36.18 -6.59 -5.91
C PRO A 519 -37.09 -5.43 -6.34
N ASP A 520 -37.01 -4.29 -5.67
CA ASP A 520 -37.87 -3.13 -5.88
C ASP A 520 -37.22 -2.03 -6.74
N LEU A 521 -36.06 -2.30 -7.37
CA LEU A 521 -35.26 -1.32 -8.09
C LEU A 521 -36.07 -0.48 -9.10
N ALA A 522 -36.93 -1.12 -9.90
CA ALA A 522 -37.77 -0.43 -10.88
C ALA A 522 -38.80 0.53 -10.25
N ARG A 523 -39.20 0.26 -9.00
CA ARG A 523 -40.18 1.07 -8.23
C ARG A 523 -39.52 2.22 -7.47
N TRP A 524 -38.19 2.30 -7.44
CA TRP A 524 -37.50 3.40 -6.77
C TRP A 524 -37.88 4.76 -7.37
N PRO A 525 -37.93 5.84 -6.59
CA PRO A 525 -38.15 7.18 -7.13
C PRO A 525 -37.17 7.53 -8.26
N ALA A 526 -37.62 8.27 -9.27
CA ALA A 526 -36.78 8.62 -10.43
C ALA A 526 -35.47 9.33 -10.03
N GLY A 527 -35.49 10.13 -8.96
CA GLY A 527 -34.29 10.76 -8.39
C GLY A 527 -33.28 9.74 -7.85
N ASP A 528 -33.73 8.70 -7.15
CA ASP A 528 -32.87 7.62 -6.63
C ASP A 528 -32.25 6.82 -7.78
N ARG A 529 -33.02 6.51 -8.82
CA ARG A 529 -32.53 5.78 -10.00
C ARG A 529 -31.49 6.59 -10.79
N ARG A 530 -31.72 7.89 -11.00
CA ARG A 530 -30.71 8.79 -11.61
C ARG A 530 -29.42 8.86 -10.79
N ARG A 531 -29.52 8.95 -9.46
CA ARG A 531 -28.35 8.91 -8.58
C ARG A 531 -27.62 7.57 -8.64
N LEU A 532 -28.35 6.46 -8.74
CA LEU A 532 -27.73 5.14 -8.91
C LEU A 532 -26.91 5.08 -10.21
N VAL A 533 -27.42 5.60 -11.33
CA VAL A 533 -26.64 5.70 -12.58
C VAL A 533 -25.34 6.50 -12.36
N GLN A 534 -25.38 7.58 -11.58
CA GLN A 534 -24.18 8.35 -11.25
C GLN A 534 -23.19 7.55 -10.41
N VAL A 535 -23.66 6.73 -9.45
CA VAL A 535 -22.81 5.81 -8.67
C VAL A 535 -22.10 4.83 -9.61
N LEU A 536 -22.87 4.12 -10.44
CA LEU A 536 -22.34 3.08 -11.32
C LEU A 536 -21.31 3.64 -12.32
N ARG A 537 -21.60 4.79 -12.94
CA ARG A 537 -20.66 5.46 -13.84
C ARG A 537 -19.40 5.94 -13.12
N ALA A 538 -19.54 6.45 -11.89
CA ALA A 538 -18.39 6.95 -11.14
C ALA A 538 -17.36 5.85 -10.85
N LYS A 539 -17.76 4.58 -10.79
CA LYS A 539 -16.84 3.45 -10.58
C LYS A 539 -15.83 3.28 -11.73
N GLY A 540 -16.24 3.53 -12.98
CA GLY A 540 -15.34 3.60 -14.14
C GLY A 540 -14.83 5.00 -14.46
N GLY A 541 -15.21 6.00 -13.66
CA GLY A 541 -14.87 7.40 -13.90
C GLY A 541 -13.44 7.77 -13.49
N PRO A 542 -13.04 9.04 -13.66
CA PRO A 542 -11.66 9.47 -13.41
C PRO A 542 -11.22 9.41 -11.94
N SER A 543 -12.15 9.40 -10.97
CA SER A 543 -11.83 9.41 -9.55
C SER A 543 -12.71 8.47 -8.73
N GLU A 544 -12.08 7.56 -7.99
CA GLU A 544 -12.79 6.58 -7.17
C GLU A 544 -13.31 7.20 -5.86
N ALA A 545 -12.72 8.30 -5.39
CA ALA A 545 -13.25 9.08 -4.27
C ALA A 545 -14.67 9.62 -4.58
N ARG A 546 -14.95 9.92 -5.86
CA ARG A 546 -16.30 10.31 -6.28
C ARG A 546 -17.26 9.13 -6.18
N TYR A 547 -16.86 7.94 -6.63
CA TYR A 547 -17.66 6.72 -6.50
C TYR A 547 -18.03 6.47 -5.03
N VAL A 548 -17.05 6.48 -4.13
CA VAL A 548 -17.27 6.25 -2.69
C VAL A 548 -18.24 7.26 -2.09
N ARG A 549 -18.06 8.56 -2.36
CA ARG A 549 -18.97 9.59 -1.85
C ARG A 549 -20.40 9.45 -2.38
N LEU A 550 -20.55 9.08 -3.66
CA LEU A 550 -21.87 8.87 -4.25
C LEU A 550 -22.55 7.61 -3.71
N LEU A 551 -21.79 6.52 -3.53
CA LEU A 551 -22.27 5.28 -2.92
C LEU A 551 -22.77 5.55 -1.50
N ASP A 552 -21.96 6.21 -0.67
CA ASP A 552 -22.31 6.49 0.73
C ASP A 552 -23.43 7.52 0.86
N GLY A 553 -23.51 8.48 -0.07
CA GLY A 553 -24.62 9.43 -0.15
C GLY A 553 -25.96 8.81 -0.59
N HIS A 554 -25.96 7.59 -1.14
CA HIS A 554 -27.16 6.93 -1.63
C HIS A 554 -27.83 6.07 -0.56
N HIS A 555 -28.61 6.70 0.31
CA HIS A 555 -29.26 6.04 1.46
C HIS A 555 -30.14 4.83 1.11
N ARG A 556 -30.82 4.85 -0.03
CA ARG A 556 -31.69 3.73 -0.44
C ARG A 556 -30.85 2.55 -0.90
N LEU A 557 -29.82 2.80 -1.71
CA LEU A 557 -28.86 1.77 -2.13
C LEU A 557 -28.16 1.12 -0.94
N ARG A 558 -27.65 1.91 0.01
CA ARG A 558 -27.01 1.37 1.22
C ARG A 558 -27.93 0.42 1.99
N ARG A 559 -29.17 0.85 2.28
CA ARG A 559 -30.16 0.00 2.96
C ARG A 559 -30.47 -1.28 2.19
N SER A 560 -30.54 -1.21 0.87
CA SER A 560 -30.74 -2.42 0.06
C SER A 560 -29.55 -3.37 0.12
N LEU A 561 -28.31 -2.86 0.09
CA LEU A 561 -27.12 -3.70 0.24
C LEU A 561 -27.02 -4.32 1.64
N GLU A 562 -27.31 -3.54 2.68
CA GLU A 562 -27.38 -4.01 4.07
C GLU A 562 -28.46 -5.11 4.22
N ALA A 563 -29.66 -4.89 3.67
CA ALA A 563 -30.74 -5.89 3.69
C ALA A 563 -30.40 -7.17 2.93
N LEU A 564 -29.70 -7.05 1.79
CA LEU A 564 -29.25 -8.22 1.01
C LEU A 564 -28.24 -9.07 1.78
N VAL A 565 -27.34 -8.44 2.54
CA VAL A 565 -26.34 -9.15 3.37
C VAL A 565 -26.95 -9.70 4.67
N ALA A 566 -27.95 -9.01 5.23
CA ALA A 566 -28.64 -9.44 6.46
C ALA A 566 -29.68 -10.55 6.22
N ALA A 567 -30.16 -10.71 4.98
CA ALA A 567 -31.02 -11.84 4.63
C ALA A 567 -30.28 -13.15 4.93
N PRO A 568 -30.93 -14.14 5.58
CA PRO A 568 -30.30 -15.44 5.80
C PRO A 568 -29.74 -15.94 4.49
N ALA A 569 -28.46 -16.31 4.50
CA ALA A 569 -27.82 -16.89 3.33
C ALA A 569 -28.72 -18.05 2.87
N LEU A 570 -29.33 -17.92 1.70
CA LEU A 570 -29.90 -19.05 0.95
C LEU A 570 -28.75 -19.92 0.40
N ILE A 571 -27.74 -20.16 1.23
CA ILE A 571 -26.69 -21.13 1.03
C ILE A 571 -27.07 -22.22 2.04
N GLY A 572 -28.07 -23.01 1.66
CA GLY A 572 -28.25 -24.32 2.27
C GLY A 572 -26.96 -25.09 2.00
N ASN A 573 -26.33 -25.53 3.09
CA ASN A 573 -25.53 -26.74 3.02
C ASN A 573 -26.55 -27.88 2.87
N ASP A 574 -26.76 -28.31 1.63
CA ASP A 574 -27.07 -29.72 1.35
C ASP A 574 -25.83 -30.32 0.69
#